data_AF-A0A430PXR4-F1
#
_entry.id   AF-A0A430PXR4-F1
#
_cell.length_a   1.000
_cell.length_b   1.000
_cell.length_c   1.000
_cell.angle_alpha   90.00
_cell.angle_beta   90.00
_cell.angle_gamma   90.00
#
_symmetry.space_group_name_H-M   'P 1'
#
loop_
_entity.id
_entity.type
_entity.pdbx_description
1 polymer ?
#
loop_
_entity_poly.entity_id
_entity_poly.type
_entity_poly.pdbx_seq_one_letter_code
_entity_poly.pdbx_strand_id
1 'polypeptide(L)' 'MDIRPNHTLYVNNLNDKVKKNDLKKALYYIFGQHGRLIDIIAMKTMKMRGQAFIIYQDIACATQAYRSLQGFQLFQR' A
#
# COMPACT_ATOMS: atom_id res chain seq x y z
N MET A 1 10.58 15.98 -7.77
CA MET A 1 10.89 16.08 -6.33
C MET A 1 11.56 14.77 -5.94
N ASP A 2 12.74 14.85 -5.35
CA ASP A 2 13.44 13.66 -4.86
C ASP A 2 12.79 13.21 -3.56
N ILE A 3 12.05 12.10 -3.61
CA ILE A 3 11.36 11.56 -2.42
C ILE A 3 12.36 10.66 -1.72
N ARG A 4 12.82 11.10 -0.53
CA ARG A 4 13.70 10.28 0.31
C ARG A 4 12.98 8.99 0.73
N PRO A 5 13.71 7.86 0.85
CA PRO A 5 13.15 6.64 1.40
C PRO A 5 12.42 6.88 2.72
N ASN A 6 11.31 6.17 2.93
CA ASN A 6 10.48 6.27 4.12
C ASN A 6 9.90 4.90 4.46
N HIS A 7 9.67 4.62 5.75
CA HIS A 7 8.97 3.44 6.23
C HIS A 7 7.53 3.34 5.73
N THR A 8 6.91 4.48 5.45
CA THR A 8 5.53 4.57 4.97
C THR A 8 5.49 4.75 3.47
N LEU A 9 4.84 3.82 2.77
CA LEU A 9 4.53 3.95 1.35
C LEU A 9 3.10 4.48 1.18
N TYR A 10 2.97 5.51 0.34
CA TYR A 10 1.67 5.96 -0.14
C TYR A 10 1.31 5.20 -1.42
N VAL A 11 0.13 4.58 -1.41
CA VAL A 11 -0.43 3.83 -2.53
C VAL A 11 -1.71 4.52 -2.96
N ASN A 12 -1.82 4.84 -4.23
CA ASN A 12 -3.01 5.46 -4.81
C ASN A 12 -3.55 4.61 -5.95
N ASN A 13 -4.60 5.10 -6.60
CA ASN A 13 -5.20 4.47 -7.77
C ASN A 13 -5.80 3.07 -7.52
N LEU A 14 -6.10 2.75 -6.25
CA LEU A 14 -6.74 1.49 -5.85
C LEU A 14 -8.22 1.47 -6.24
N ASN A 15 -8.76 0.27 -6.53
CA ASN A 15 -10.18 0.11 -6.81
C ASN A 15 -11.03 0.48 -5.57
N ASP A 16 -11.83 1.54 -5.68
CA ASP A 16 -12.63 2.07 -4.58
C ASP A 16 -13.92 1.25 -4.33
N LYS A 17 -14.34 0.40 -5.28
CA LYS A 17 -15.49 -0.50 -5.16
C LYS A 17 -15.23 -1.71 -4.25
N VAL A 18 -13.96 -2.12 -4.08
CA VAL A 18 -13.58 -3.26 -3.23
C VAL A 18 -13.88 -2.93 -1.76
N LYS A 19 -14.47 -3.85 -0.98
CA LYS A 19 -14.75 -3.60 0.44
C LYS A 19 -13.46 -3.33 1.22
N LYS A 20 -13.52 -2.45 2.23
CA LYS A 20 -12.33 -2.02 3.01
C LYS A 20 -11.53 -3.19 3.59
N ASN A 21 -12.21 -4.19 4.16
CA ASN A 21 -11.54 -5.34 4.77
C ASN A 21 -10.82 -6.21 3.74
N ASP A 22 -11.44 -6.44 2.59
CA ASP A 22 -10.85 -7.24 1.51
C ASP A 22 -9.66 -6.51 0.87
N LEU A 23 -9.79 -5.19 0.70
CA LEU A 23 -8.69 -4.34 0.25
C LEU A 23 -7.49 -4.42 1.21
N LYS A 24 -7.73 -4.28 2.52
CA LYS A 24 -6.66 -4.39 3.54
C LYS A 24 -6.00 -5.78 3.52
N LYS A 25 -6.78 -6.86 3.40
CA LYS A 25 -6.25 -8.23 3.32
C LYS A 25 -5.37 -8.43 2.10
N ALA A 26 -5.80 -7.95 0.93
CA ALA A 26 -5.02 -8.05 -0.30
C ALA A 26 -3.72 -7.24 -0.23
N LEU A 27 -3.80 -6.00 0.28
CA LEU A 27 -2.63 -5.17 0.53
C LEU A 27 -1.66 -5.88 1.51
N TYR A 28 -2.16 -6.47 2.59
CA TYR A 28 -1.34 -7.22 3.53
C TYR A 28 -0.62 -8.40 2.86
N TYR A 29 -1.34 -9.18 2.05
CA TYR A 29 -0.77 -10.36 1.39
C TYR A 29 0.37 -10.00 0.42
N ILE A 30 0.18 -8.93 -0.37
CA ILE A 30 1.14 -8.49 -1.38
C ILE A 30 2.33 -7.78 -0.73
N PHE A 31 2.07 -6.77 0.09
CA PHE A 31 3.14 -5.97 0.70
C PHE A 31 3.90 -6.77 1.78
N GLY A 32 3.26 -7.75 2.42
CA GLY A 32 3.88 -8.63 3.40
C GLY A 32 5.02 -9.50 2.83
N GLN A 33 5.06 -9.73 1.51
CA GLN A 33 6.15 -10.47 0.87
C GLN A 33 7.51 -9.76 0.98
N HIS A 34 7.50 -8.45 1.19
CA HIS A 34 8.71 -7.63 1.24
C HIS A 34 9.22 -7.38 2.66
N GLY A 35 8.46 -7.75 3.69
CA GLY A 35 8.87 -7.58 5.08
C GLY A 35 7.73 -7.36 6.04
N ARG A 36 8.07 -7.18 7.32
CA ARG A 36 7.10 -7.01 8.39
C ARG A 36 6.40 -5.65 8.30
N LEU A 37 5.08 -5.71 8.16
CA LEU A 37 4.19 -4.55 8.24
C LEU A 37 3.86 -4.24 9.70
N ILE A 38 3.92 -2.95 10.05
CA ILE A 38 3.41 -2.43 11.33
C ILE A 38 1.90 -2.22 11.20
N ASP A 39 1.47 -1.51 10.16
CA ASP A 39 0.04 -1.21 9.94
C ASP A 39 -0.25 -0.91 8.46
N ILE A 40 -1.53 -1.01 8.09
CA ILE A 40 -2.09 -0.64 6.80
C ILE A 40 -3.27 0.29 7.05
N ILE A 41 -3.16 1.55 6.62
CA ILE A 41 -4.21 2.55 6.73
C ILE A 41 -4.93 2.64 5.39
N ALA A 42 -6.22 2.30 5.37
CA ALA A 42 -7.09 2.47 4.21
C ALA A 42 -8.47 2.96 4.68
N MET A 43 -9.01 3.97 4.02
CA MET A 43 -10.30 4.58 4.35
C MET A 43 -11.20 4.66 3.11
N LYS A 44 -12.51 4.65 3.33
CA LYS A 44 -13.53 4.72 2.26
C LYS A 44 -14.27 6.06 2.23
N THR A 45 -13.75 7.06 2.94
CA THR A 45 -14.28 8.43 2.89
C THR A 45 -14.02 9.04 1.51
N MET A 46 -14.84 10.02 1.11
CA MET A 46 -14.73 10.65 -0.22
C MET A 46 -13.32 11.17 -0.55
N LYS A 47 -12.60 11.68 0.45
CA LYS A 47 -11.23 12.20 0.30
C LYS A 47 -10.16 11.11 0.22
N MET A 48 -10.40 9.94 0.82
CA MET A 48 -9.38 8.89 1.03
C MET A 48 -9.64 7.60 0.23
N ARG A 49 -10.78 7.49 -0.43
CA ARG A 49 -11.09 6.33 -1.28
C ARG A 49 -10.05 6.21 -2.40
N GLY A 50 -9.70 4.97 -2.74
CA GLY A 50 -8.66 4.66 -3.73
C GLY A 50 -7.23 4.90 -3.24
N GLN A 51 -7.03 5.14 -1.94
CA GLN A 51 -5.72 5.41 -1.34
C GLN A 51 -5.47 4.52 -0.12
N ALA A 52 -4.20 4.22 0.12
CA ALA A 52 -3.74 3.53 1.32
C ALA A 52 -2.32 3.96 1.72
N PHE A 53 -1.99 3.77 2.98
CA PHE A 53 -0.64 3.90 3.52
C PHE A 53 -0.19 2.55 4.07
N ILE A 54 0.97 2.08 3.63
CA ILE A 54 1.58 0.83 4.05
C ILE A 54 2.80 1.15 4.89
N ILE A 55 2.82 0.73 6.15
CA ILE A 55 3.88 1.09 7.10
C ILE A 55 4.72 -0.14 7.39
N TYR A 56 5.99 -0.11 7.03
CA TYR A 56 6.96 -1.17 7.30
C TYR A 56 7.74 -0.92 8.59
N GLN A 57 8.17 -2.00 9.24
CA GLN A 57 9.11 -1.92 10.35
C GLN A 57 10.50 -1.43 9.89
N ASP A 58 10.92 -1.80 8.68
CA ASP A 58 12.23 -1.45 8.12
C ASP A 58 12.09 -0.66 6.81
N ILE A 59 12.91 0.37 6.65
CA ILE A 59 12.98 1.24 5.48
C ILE A 59 13.49 0.51 4.23
N ALA A 60 14.34 -0.51 4.41
CA ALA A 60 14.83 -1.34 3.32
C ALA A 60 13.67 -2.13 2.67
N CYS A 61 12.79 -2.69 3.51
CA CYS A 61 11.59 -3.41 3.08
C CYS A 61 10.64 -2.48 2.29
N ALA A 62 10.40 -1.27 2.78
CA ALA A 62 9.59 -0.27 2.09
C ALA A 62 10.20 0.10 0.72
N THR A 63 11.53 0.28 0.66
CA THR A 63 12.23 0.60 -0.59
C THR A 63 12.14 -0.55 -1.60
N GLN A 64 12.28 -1.79 -1.16
CA GLN A 64 12.14 -2.97 -2.02
C GLN A 64 10.71 -3.13 -2.54
N ALA A 65 9.71 -2.97 -1.66
CA ALA A 65 8.30 -3.04 -2.02
C ALA A 65 7.95 -1.97 -3.06
N TYR A 66 8.41 -0.73 -2.86
CA TYR A 66 8.21 0.35 -3.83
C TYR A 66 8.75 -0.01 -5.21
N ARG A 67 10.00 -0.51 -5.29
CA ARG A 67 10.61 -0.88 -6.57
C ARG A 67 9.92 -2.06 -7.24
N SER A 68 9.44 -3.02 -6.45
CA SER A 68 8.85 -4.27 -6.98
C SER A 68 7.39 -4.12 -7.39
N LEU A 69 6.64 -3.26 -6.70
CA LEU A 69 5.19 -3.12 -6.87
C LEU A 69 4.79 -1.86 -7.64
N GLN A 70 5.75 -1.07 -8.10
CA GLN A 70 5.45 0.10 -8.91
C GLN A 70 4.78 -0.32 -10.22
N GLY A 71 3.60 0.22 -10.49
CA GLY A 71 2.80 -0.14 -11.67
C GLY A 71 2.10 -1.52 -11.57
N PHE A 72 2.21 -2.22 -10.45
CA PHE A 72 1.48 -3.47 -10.23
C PHE A 72 -0.04 -3.23 -10.22
N GLN A 73 -0.78 -4.03 -10.99
CA GLN A 73 -2.23 -3.93 -11.06
C GLN A 73 -2.88 -4.76 -9.94
N LEU A 74 -3.35 -4.07 -8.90
CA LEU A 74 -4.09 -4.68 -7.79
C LEU A 74 -5.60 -4.52 -8.00
N PHE A 75 -6.26 -5.64 -8.31
CA PHE A 75 -7.66 -5.72 -8.77
C PHE A 75 -7.87 -5.02 -10.13
N GLN A 76 -8.66 -5.63 -11.02
CA GLN A 76 -9.13 -4.92 -12.20
C GLN A 76 -10.01 -3.73 -11.73
N ARG A 77 -9.82 -2.56 -12.34
CA ARG A 77 -10.46 -1.31 -11.92
C ARG A 77 -11.96 -1.30 -12.20
#